data_AF-A0A1Y2E9X5-F1
#
_entry.id   AF-A0A1Y2E9X5-F1
#
_cell.length_a   1.000
_cell.length_b   1.000
_cell.length_c   1.000
_cell.angle_alpha   90.00
_cell.angle_beta   90.00
_cell.angle_gamma   90.00
#
_symmetry.space_group_name_H-M   'P 1'
#
loop_
_entity.id
_entity.type
_entity.pdbx_description
1 polymer ?
#
loop_
_entity_poly.entity_id
_entity_poly.type
_entity_poly.pdbx_seq_one_letter_code
_entity_poly.pdbx_strand_id
1 'polypeptide(L)'
;SDPSRMPDLTSDIISNLEKLHSDDADPDIQEFRGQFLALSYELRDKIVSFMGSPSGLSTHCTRWLPQEVWRDILLENKYLPFLWDLDHDMLFNHSKEAAQAGINLDWELLVRKLSQGVEWSQRPQNGSGELEPMLECYPDLRIPNGLRNRRRIWQLVEEMFVGDVLPVARPWTHGTQVPCMPRYWDEYGDPVYPVFRLAGLGSSV
;
A
#
# COMPACT_ATOMS: atom_id res chain seq x y z
N SER A 1 6.18 19.29 -1.48
CA SER A 1 4.76 19.32 -1.10
C SER A 1 4.60 18.67 0.25
N ASP A 2 3.76 19.23 1.11
CA ASP A 2 3.46 18.64 2.42
C ASP A 2 2.71 17.31 2.23
N PRO A 3 3.23 16.15 2.70
CA PRO A 3 2.55 14.87 2.56
C PRO A 3 1.31 14.75 3.44
N SER A 4 1.08 15.66 4.39
CA SER A 4 -0.06 15.62 5.33
C SER A 4 -1.29 16.39 4.85
N ARG A 5 -1.15 17.28 3.86
CA ARG A 5 -2.25 18.11 3.34
C ARG A 5 -2.19 18.20 1.83
N MET A 6 -3.12 17.52 1.16
CA MET A 6 -3.28 17.53 -0.28
C MET A 6 -4.75 17.85 -0.61
N PRO A 7 -5.11 19.14 -0.77
CA PRO A 7 -6.52 19.55 -0.88
C PRO A 7 -7.24 18.93 -2.09
N ASP A 8 -6.52 18.70 -3.18
CA ASP A 8 -7.07 18.15 -4.43
C ASP A 8 -6.84 16.64 -4.58
N LEU A 9 -6.46 15.94 -3.49
CA LEU A 9 -6.09 14.52 -3.55
C LEU A 9 -7.22 13.64 -4.11
N THR A 10 -8.43 13.82 -3.60
CA THR A 10 -9.58 13.02 -4.02
C THR A 10 -9.92 13.25 -5.48
N SER A 11 -9.90 14.52 -5.94
CA SER A 11 -10.12 14.85 -7.34
C SER A 11 -9.03 14.29 -8.25
N ASP A 12 -7.77 14.34 -7.82
CA ASP A 12 -6.65 13.75 -8.55
C ASP A 12 -6.84 12.23 -8.69
N ILE A 13 -7.20 11.53 -7.61
CA ILE A 13 -7.47 10.09 -7.64
C ILE A 13 -8.65 9.76 -8.55
N ILE A 14 -9.76 10.50 -8.43
CA ILE A 14 -10.94 10.33 -9.28
C ILE A 14 -10.59 10.51 -10.76
N SER A 15 -9.71 11.45 -11.09
CA SER A 15 -9.30 11.69 -12.48
C SER A 15 -8.59 10.50 -13.14
N ASN A 16 -8.12 9.53 -12.35
CA ASN A 16 -7.51 8.30 -12.82
C ASN A 16 -8.52 7.14 -12.97
N LEU A 17 -9.80 7.33 -12.63
CA LEU A 17 -10.83 6.31 -12.84
C LEU A 17 -11.06 6.08 -14.34
N GLU A 18 -10.92 4.83 -14.74
CA GLU A 18 -11.20 4.39 -16.09
C GLU A 18 -12.63 3.87 -16.18
N LYS A 19 -13.21 3.92 -17.38
CA LYS A 19 -14.49 3.27 -17.64
C LYS A 19 -14.29 1.77 -17.65
N LEU A 20 -15.17 1.05 -16.99
CA LEU A 20 -15.19 -0.40 -17.07
C LEU A 20 -15.49 -0.80 -18.51
N HIS A 21 -14.52 -1.43 -19.15
CA HIS A 21 -14.72 -2.02 -20.45
C HIS A 21 -15.69 -3.19 -20.31
N SER A 22 -16.75 -3.19 -21.13
CA SER A 22 -17.69 -4.29 -21.26
C SER A 22 -17.05 -5.45 -22.01
N ASP A 23 -15.93 -5.97 -21.51
CA ASP A 23 -15.41 -7.25 -21.99
C ASP A 23 -16.20 -8.34 -21.26
N ASP A 24 -17.07 -8.98 -22.04
CA ASP A 24 -17.90 -10.16 -21.77
C ASP A 24 -18.12 -10.50 -20.30
N ALA A 25 -19.37 -10.30 -19.85
CA ALA A 25 -19.87 -10.81 -18.60
C ALA A 25 -19.83 -12.33 -18.60
N ASP A 26 -18.67 -12.88 -18.24
CA ASP A 26 -18.49 -14.30 -17.96
C ASP A 26 -19.61 -14.74 -17.00
N PRO A 27 -20.46 -15.70 -17.41
CA PRO A 27 -21.57 -16.15 -16.58
C PRO A 27 -21.11 -16.66 -15.21
N ASP A 28 -19.92 -17.25 -15.12
CA ASP A 28 -19.35 -17.76 -13.87
C ASP A 28 -19.03 -16.60 -12.92
N ILE A 29 -18.50 -15.48 -13.47
CA ILE A 29 -18.24 -14.26 -12.70
C ILE A 29 -19.55 -13.66 -12.19
N GLN A 30 -20.60 -13.63 -13.02
CA GLN A 30 -21.91 -13.11 -12.61
C GLN A 30 -22.57 -13.98 -11.54
N GLU A 31 -22.48 -15.30 -11.68
CA GLU A 31 -22.97 -16.24 -10.68
C GLU A 31 -22.24 -16.04 -9.34
N PHE A 32 -20.90 -15.99 -9.38
CA PHE A 32 -20.11 -15.75 -8.18
C PHE A 32 -20.46 -14.42 -7.51
N ARG A 33 -20.61 -13.33 -8.27
CA ARG A 33 -21.02 -12.03 -7.72
C ARG A 33 -22.37 -12.13 -7.03
N GLY A 34 -23.33 -12.82 -7.63
CA GLY A 34 -24.64 -13.07 -7.03
C GLY A 34 -24.55 -13.84 -5.71
N GLN A 35 -23.77 -14.92 -5.68
CA GLN A 35 -23.52 -15.71 -4.48
C GLN A 35 -22.79 -14.91 -3.39
N PHE A 36 -21.76 -14.16 -3.78
CA PHE A 36 -20.98 -13.30 -2.89
C PHE A 36 -21.88 -12.24 -2.22
N LEU A 37 -22.74 -11.58 -2.98
CA LEU A 37 -23.67 -10.58 -2.45
C LEU A 37 -24.78 -11.18 -1.58
N ALA A 38 -25.09 -12.46 -1.74
CA ALA A 38 -26.04 -13.19 -0.89
C ALA A 38 -25.44 -13.57 0.48
N LEU A 39 -24.11 -13.51 0.65
CA LEU A 39 -23.46 -13.75 1.93
C LEU A 39 -23.77 -12.63 2.94
N SER A 40 -23.74 -12.98 4.24
CA SER A 40 -23.83 -11.99 5.31
C SER A 40 -22.68 -10.98 5.20
N TYR A 41 -22.88 -9.78 5.78
CA TYR A 41 -21.85 -8.74 5.77
C TYR A 41 -20.54 -9.23 6.40
N GLU A 42 -20.63 -9.95 7.51
CA GLU A 42 -19.47 -10.45 8.26
C GLU A 42 -18.64 -11.42 7.42
N LEU A 43 -19.29 -12.29 6.63
CA LEU A 43 -18.59 -13.22 5.75
C LEU A 43 -17.91 -12.50 4.59
N ARG A 44 -18.58 -11.48 4.01
CA ARG A 44 -18.00 -10.66 2.95
C ARG A 44 -16.79 -9.87 3.43
N ASP A 45 -16.92 -9.19 4.56
CA ASP A 45 -15.82 -8.46 5.21
C ASP A 45 -14.66 -9.41 5.52
N LYS A 46 -14.95 -10.62 6.01
CA LYS A 46 -13.92 -11.63 6.28
C LYS A 46 -13.23 -12.10 5.01
N ILE A 47 -13.94 -12.35 3.91
CA ILE A 47 -13.33 -12.73 2.62
C ILE A 47 -12.43 -11.60 2.11
N VAL A 48 -12.95 -10.37 2.11
CA VAL A 48 -12.22 -9.19 1.66
C VAL A 48 -10.96 -9.03 2.52
N SER A 49 -11.00 -9.27 3.83
CA SER A 49 -9.84 -9.17 4.75
C SER A 49 -8.60 -9.96 4.29
N PHE A 50 -8.77 -11.03 3.51
CA PHE A 50 -7.67 -11.84 3.00
C PHE A 50 -7.01 -11.30 1.73
N MET A 51 -7.58 -10.28 1.10
CA MET A 51 -7.03 -9.71 -0.13
C MET A 51 -5.77 -8.86 0.11
N GLY A 52 -5.56 -8.38 1.34
CA GLY A 52 -4.44 -7.51 1.68
C GLY A 52 -3.11 -8.28 1.64
N SER A 53 -2.17 -7.80 0.83
CA SER A 53 -0.78 -8.27 0.83
C SER A 53 0.15 -7.07 1.10
N PRO A 54 1.21 -7.23 1.91
CA PRO A 54 2.23 -6.19 2.09
C PRO A 54 2.85 -5.71 0.77
N SER A 55 2.93 -6.60 -0.23
CA SER A 55 3.48 -6.29 -1.56
C SER A 55 2.48 -5.59 -2.49
N GLY A 56 1.27 -5.28 -2.03
CA GLY A 56 0.17 -4.80 -2.86
C GLY A 56 -0.56 -5.90 -3.63
N LEU A 57 -1.64 -5.54 -4.31
CA LEU A 57 -2.42 -6.46 -5.14
C LEU A 57 -1.76 -6.63 -6.51
N SER A 58 -2.02 -7.73 -7.21
CA SER A 58 -1.65 -7.83 -8.64
C SER A 58 -2.34 -6.71 -9.44
N THR A 59 -1.65 -6.14 -10.44
CA THR A 59 -2.24 -5.17 -11.39
C THR A 59 -3.26 -5.80 -12.33
N HIS A 60 -3.26 -7.13 -12.47
CA HIS A 60 -4.24 -7.84 -13.27
C HIS A 60 -5.62 -7.84 -12.60
N CYS A 61 -6.61 -7.26 -13.29
CA CYS A 61 -7.99 -7.25 -12.84
C CYS A 61 -8.65 -8.60 -13.10
N THR A 62 -9.32 -9.12 -12.08
CA THR A 62 -9.96 -10.44 -12.12
C THR A 62 -11.47 -10.35 -12.26
N ARG A 63 -12.07 -9.21 -11.87
CA ARG A 63 -13.49 -8.89 -11.99
C ARG A 63 -14.44 -9.81 -11.22
N TRP A 64 -13.93 -10.71 -10.37
CA TRP A 64 -14.77 -11.58 -9.53
C TRP A 64 -15.61 -10.81 -8.52
N LEU A 65 -15.02 -9.81 -7.86
CA LEU A 65 -15.78 -8.98 -6.90
C LEU A 65 -16.56 -7.87 -7.61
N PRO A 66 -17.76 -7.51 -7.10
CA PRO A 66 -18.49 -6.34 -7.57
C PRO A 66 -17.66 -5.05 -7.45
N GLN A 67 -17.89 -4.11 -8.37
CA GLN A 67 -17.15 -2.84 -8.42
C GLN A 67 -17.40 -1.98 -7.18
N GLU A 68 -18.58 -2.09 -6.57
CA GLU A 68 -18.95 -1.43 -5.33
C GLU A 68 -18.07 -1.90 -4.16
N VAL A 69 -17.69 -3.18 -4.13
CA VAL A 69 -16.80 -3.74 -3.10
C VAL A 69 -15.41 -3.12 -3.21
N TRP A 70 -14.91 -2.94 -4.44
CA TRP A 70 -13.63 -2.28 -4.67
C TRP A 70 -13.65 -0.80 -4.29
N ARG A 71 -14.75 -0.09 -4.59
CA ARG A 71 -14.95 1.28 -4.11
C ARG A 71 -14.95 1.33 -2.58
N ASP A 72 -15.66 0.43 -1.92
CA ASP A 72 -15.73 0.40 -0.46
C ASP A 72 -14.35 0.08 0.15
N ILE A 73 -13.56 -0.81 -0.45
CA ILE A 73 -12.15 -1.07 -0.11
C ILE A 73 -11.30 0.21 -0.13
N LEU A 74 -11.49 1.09 -1.12
CA LEU A 74 -10.78 2.37 -1.22
C LEU A 74 -11.17 3.30 -0.06
N LEU A 75 -12.44 3.31 0.34
CA LEU A 75 -13.00 4.20 1.36
C LEU A 75 -12.73 3.72 2.79
N GLU A 76 -12.65 2.41 3.01
CA GLU A 76 -12.52 1.85 4.36
C GLU A 76 -11.12 1.99 4.97
N ASN A 77 -10.13 2.49 4.21
CA ASN A 77 -8.75 2.69 4.65
C ASN A 77 -8.05 1.43 5.22
N LYS A 78 -8.66 0.24 5.08
CA LYS A 78 -8.11 -1.03 5.56
C LYS A 78 -6.92 -1.50 4.73
N TYR A 79 -7.00 -1.33 3.41
CA TYR A 79 -6.00 -1.82 2.45
C TYR A 79 -5.02 -0.74 2.00
N LEU A 80 -5.49 0.51 1.99
CA LEU A 80 -4.71 1.67 1.58
C LEU A 80 -4.69 2.68 2.72
N PRO A 81 -4.15 2.33 3.91
CA PRO A 81 -4.18 3.19 5.10
C PRO A 81 -3.46 4.54 4.90
N PHE A 82 -2.58 4.65 3.89
CA PHE A 82 -1.96 5.91 3.51
C PHE A 82 -2.93 6.88 2.79
N LEU A 83 -4.14 6.46 2.43
CA LEU A 83 -5.21 7.28 1.83
C LEU A 83 -6.27 7.72 2.86
N TRP A 84 -5.86 7.96 4.10
CA TRP A 84 -6.77 8.27 5.21
C TRP A 84 -7.58 9.58 5.08
N ASP A 85 -7.19 10.49 4.18
CA ASP A 85 -7.81 11.82 3.98
C ASP A 85 -8.62 11.93 2.68
N LEU A 86 -9.10 10.81 2.14
CA LEU A 86 -10.04 10.84 1.02
C LEU A 86 -11.36 11.50 1.41
N ASP A 87 -11.93 12.26 0.47
CA ASP A 87 -13.27 12.83 0.60
C ASP A 87 -14.31 11.80 0.13
N HIS A 88 -14.97 11.19 1.10
CA HIS A 88 -15.97 10.15 0.88
C HIS A 88 -17.19 10.68 0.11
N ASP A 89 -17.63 11.91 0.41
CA ASP A 89 -18.79 12.52 -0.23
C ASP A 89 -18.50 12.82 -1.70
N MET A 90 -17.30 13.32 -2.00
CA MET A 90 -16.87 13.55 -3.38
C MET A 90 -16.82 12.25 -4.20
N LEU A 91 -16.26 11.17 -3.65
CA LEU A 91 -16.21 9.85 -4.31
C LEU A 91 -17.61 9.28 -4.54
N PHE A 92 -18.49 9.36 -3.53
CA PHE A 92 -19.85 8.87 -3.62
C PHE A 92 -20.67 9.65 -4.66
N ASN A 93 -20.57 10.98 -4.65
CA ASN A 93 -21.25 11.84 -5.63
C ASN A 93 -20.77 11.55 -7.05
N HIS A 94 -19.45 11.40 -7.25
CA HIS A 94 -18.90 11.04 -8.56
C HIS A 94 -19.40 9.68 -9.05
N SER A 95 -19.43 8.66 -8.18
CA SER A 95 -19.98 7.34 -8.49
C SER A 95 -21.46 7.42 -8.90
N LYS A 96 -22.24 8.26 -8.23
CA LYS A 96 -23.67 8.46 -8.51
C LYS A 96 -23.89 9.17 -9.85
N GLU A 97 -23.10 10.21 -10.14
CA GLU A 97 -23.13 10.94 -11.41
C GLU A 97 -22.76 10.03 -12.59
N ALA A 98 -21.71 9.22 -12.44
CA ALA A 98 -21.32 8.25 -13.45
C ALA A 98 -22.44 7.21 -13.71
N ALA A 99 -23.06 6.68 -12.65
CA ALA A 99 -24.18 5.76 -12.78
C ALA A 99 -25.40 6.39 -13.48
N GLN A 100 -25.72 7.66 -13.18
CA GLN A 100 -26.78 8.41 -13.87
C GLN A 100 -26.47 8.64 -15.35
N ALA A 101 -25.20 8.77 -15.70
CA ALA A 101 -24.72 8.86 -17.08
C ALA A 101 -24.61 7.49 -17.78
N GLY A 102 -24.94 6.38 -17.09
CA GLY A 102 -24.81 5.03 -17.62
C GLY A 102 -23.37 4.56 -17.78
N ILE A 103 -22.43 5.16 -17.04
CA ILE A 103 -21.01 4.82 -17.07
C ILE A 103 -20.68 3.94 -15.87
N ASN A 104 -20.21 2.72 -16.16
CA ASN A 104 -19.61 1.86 -15.14
C ASN A 104 -18.13 2.22 -14.99
N LEU A 105 -17.67 2.38 -13.76
CA LEU A 105 -16.29 2.73 -13.44
C LEU A 105 -15.50 1.48 -13.00
N ASP A 106 -14.22 1.39 -13.38
CA ASP A 106 -13.33 0.30 -13.00
C ASP A 106 -12.58 0.63 -11.69
N TRP A 107 -13.28 0.45 -10.58
CA TRP A 107 -12.74 0.63 -9.23
C TRP A 107 -11.68 -0.41 -8.89
N GLU A 108 -11.81 -1.65 -9.40
CA GLU A 108 -10.82 -2.70 -9.21
C GLU A 108 -9.45 -2.27 -9.76
N LEU A 109 -9.43 -1.77 -11.00
CA LEU A 109 -8.19 -1.33 -11.63
C LEU A 109 -7.53 -0.20 -10.84
N LEU A 110 -8.32 0.79 -10.40
CA LEU A 110 -7.80 1.91 -9.61
C LEU A 110 -7.17 1.42 -8.31
N VAL A 111 -7.90 0.62 -7.52
CA VAL A 111 -7.43 0.12 -6.22
C VAL A 111 -6.17 -0.71 -6.39
N ARG A 112 -6.12 -1.59 -7.40
CA ARG A 112 -4.92 -2.38 -7.72
C ARG A 112 -3.75 -1.48 -8.05
N LYS A 113 -3.91 -0.49 -8.93
CA LYS A 113 -2.84 0.48 -9.28
C LYS A 113 -2.38 1.29 -8.05
N LEU A 114 -3.30 1.71 -7.18
CA LEU A 114 -2.97 2.46 -5.96
C LEU A 114 -2.29 1.60 -4.89
N SER A 115 -2.60 0.30 -4.83
CA SER A 115 -1.99 -0.65 -3.90
C SER A 115 -0.55 -1.01 -4.21
N GLN A 116 -0.06 -0.69 -5.42
CA GLN A 116 1.31 -1.00 -5.81
C GLN A 116 2.31 -0.38 -4.83
N GLY A 117 3.34 -1.17 -4.50
CA GLY A 117 4.52 -0.69 -3.83
C GLY A 117 5.28 0.33 -4.67
N VAL A 118 6.25 0.97 -4.03
CA VAL A 118 7.27 1.73 -4.72
C VAL A 118 8.39 0.78 -5.10
N GLU A 119 8.69 0.72 -6.40
CA GLU A 119 9.82 -0.05 -6.89
C GLU A 119 11.03 0.85 -7.09
N TRP A 120 12.19 0.37 -6.65
CA TRP A 120 13.47 1.01 -6.91
C TRP A 120 14.02 0.43 -8.21
N SER A 121 14.01 1.23 -9.27
CA SER A 121 14.66 0.89 -10.53
C SER A 121 16.02 1.58 -10.63
N GLN A 122 16.89 1.05 -11.49
CA GLN A 122 18.17 1.66 -11.81
C GLN A 122 18.10 2.20 -13.23
N ARG A 123 18.24 3.52 -13.39
CA ARG A 123 18.27 4.15 -14.71
C ARG A 123 19.70 4.52 -15.09
N PRO A 124 20.14 4.29 -16.34
CA PRO A 124 21.42 4.80 -16.80
C PRO A 124 21.43 6.33 -16.69
N GLN A 125 22.34 6.87 -15.91
CA GLN A 125 22.59 8.30 -15.87
C GLN A 125 23.20 8.70 -17.22
N ASN A 126 22.64 9.73 -17.85
CA ASN A 126 23.00 10.11 -19.21
C ASN A 126 24.53 10.36 -19.33
N GLY A 127 25.23 9.47 -20.03
CA GLY A 127 26.62 9.66 -20.44
C GLY A 127 27.71 9.26 -19.43
N SER A 128 27.38 8.85 -18.20
CA SER A 128 28.39 8.46 -17.19
C SER A 128 28.54 6.94 -17.00
N GLY A 129 27.58 6.15 -17.48
CA GLY A 129 27.56 4.69 -17.21
C GLY A 129 27.24 4.33 -15.76
N GLU A 130 27.05 5.33 -14.90
CA GLU A 130 26.58 5.16 -13.52
C GLU A 130 25.06 4.99 -13.53
N LEU A 131 24.56 4.08 -12.68
CA LEU A 131 23.14 3.83 -12.52
C LEU A 131 22.60 4.74 -11.42
N GLU A 132 21.70 5.66 -11.75
CA GLU A 132 20.97 6.42 -10.74
C GLU A 132 19.77 5.61 -10.23
N PRO A 133 19.61 5.48 -8.89
CA PRO A 133 18.42 4.90 -8.32
C PRO A 133 17.22 5.80 -8.62
N MET A 134 16.27 5.28 -9.37
CA MET A 134 15.03 5.94 -9.72
C MET A 134 13.88 5.30 -8.95
N LEU A 135 13.05 6.16 -8.37
CA LEU A 135 11.90 5.72 -7.61
C LEU A 135 10.69 5.69 -8.54
N GLU A 136 10.24 4.50 -8.92
CA GLU A 136 9.03 4.33 -9.72
C GLU A 136 7.85 4.03 -8.80
N CYS A 137 6.93 4.98 -8.74
CA CYS A 137 5.68 4.87 -8.01
C CYS A 137 4.58 5.35 -8.95
N TYR A 138 3.50 4.58 -9.12
CA TYR A 138 2.37 4.97 -9.96
C TYR A 138 2.77 5.49 -11.36
N PRO A 139 3.42 4.66 -12.21
CA PRO A 139 3.86 5.09 -13.54
C PRO A 139 2.68 5.51 -14.42
N ASP A 140 1.53 4.85 -14.25
CA ASP A 140 0.33 5.05 -15.06
C ASP A 140 -0.74 5.92 -14.39
N LEU A 141 -0.46 6.52 -13.22
CA LEU A 141 -1.41 7.41 -12.54
C LEU A 141 -0.86 8.83 -12.40
N ARG A 142 -1.73 9.79 -12.65
CA ARG A 142 -1.53 11.21 -12.36
C ARG A 142 -1.78 11.44 -10.88
N ILE A 143 -0.71 11.40 -10.10
CA ILE A 143 -0.76 11.44 -8.64
C ILE A 143 0.18 12.53 -8.12
N PRO A 144 -0.26 13.38 -7.17
CA PRO A 144 0.56 14.44 -6.62
C PRO A 144 1.81 13.90 -5.93
N ASN A 145 2.90 14.67 -5.99
CA ASN A 145 4.17 14.29 -5.34
C ASN A 145 4.03 14.03 -3.84
N GLY A 146 3.07 14.69 -3.16
CA GLY A 146 2.78 14.45 -1.75
C GLY A 146 2.34 13.01 -1.50
N LEU A 147 1.48 12.44 -2.36
CA LEU A 147 0.96 11.09 -2.22
C LEU A 147 2.04 10.05 -2.54
N ARG A 148 2.88 10.31 -3.56
CA ARG A 148 4.06 9.48 -3.87
C ARG A 148 4.99 9.39 -2.66
N ASN A 149 5.28 10.53 -2.02
CA ASN A 149 6.10 10.56 -0.81
C ASN A 149 5.41 9.84 0.36
N ARG A 150 4.10 10.00 0.52
CA ARG A 150 3.32 9.33 1.55
C ARG A 150 3.34 7.81 1.39
N ARG A 151 3.12 7.30 0.17
CA ARG A 151 3.23 5.86 -0.14
C ARG A 151 4.63 5.33 0.17
N ARG A 152 5.68 6.05 -0.22
CA ARG A 152 7.08 5.71 0.09
C ARG A 152 7.33 5.59 1.59
N ILE A 153 6.90 6.58 2.38
CA ILE A 153 7.05 6.56 3.84
C ILE A 153 6.27 5.37 4.42
N TRP A 154 5.06 5.13 3.93
CA TRP A 154 4.24 4.02 4.40
C TRP A 154 4.87 2.66 4.11
N GLN A 155 5.46 2.48 2.93
CA GLN A 155 6.18 1.25 2.59
C GLN A 155 7.37 1.00 3.52
N LEU A 156 8.11 2.05 3.93
CA LEU A 156 9.15 1.89 4.93
C LEU A 156 8.60 1.36 6.26
N VAL A 157 7.39 1.76 6.64
CA VAL A 157 6.74 1.25 7.86
C VAL A 157 6.29 -0.19 7.68
N GLU A 158 5.78 -0.56 6.50
CA GLU A 158 5.37 -1.93 6.15
C GLU A 158 6.55 -2.91 6.09
N GLU A 159 7.71 -2.44 5.64
CA GLU A 159 8.94 -3.24 5.46
C GLU A 159 9.88 -3.17 6.66
N MET A 160 9.62 -2.33 7.66
CA MET A 160 10.51 -2.17 8.82
C MET A 160 10.44 -3.39 9.73
N PHE A 161 11.59 -4.01 9.97
CA PHE A 161 11.78 -5.04 10.98
C PHE A 161 12.47 -4.49 12.24
N VAL A 162 12.28 -5.17 13.36
CA VAL A 162 12.97 -4.80 14.61
C VAL A 162 14.48 -4.99 14.42
N GLY A 163 15.24 -3.91 14.64
CA GLY A 163 16.69 -3.91 14.44
C GLY A 163 17.13 -3.41 13.07
N ASP A 164 16.20 -3.04 12.18
CA ASP A 164 16.55 -2.32 10.96
C ASP A 164 17.20 -0.98 11.28
N VAL A 165 18.30 -0.73 10.58
CA VAL A 165 19.04 0.53 10.61
C VAL A 165 19.11 1.05 9.19
N LEU A 166 18.62 2.27 9.00
CA LEU A 166 18.83 2.97 7.73
C LEU A 166 20.35 3.06 7.48
N PRO A 167 20.83 2.76 6.26
CA PRO A 167 22.22 3.01 5.91
C PRO A 167 22.49 4.49 6.12
N VAL A 168 23.23 4.81 7.18
CA VAL A 168 23.66 6.18 7.46
C VAL A 168 24.49 6.61 6.26
N ALA A 169 24.03 7.61 5.51
CA ALA A 169 24.80 8.22 4.44
C ALA A 169 26.06 8.84 5.07
N ARG A 170 27.12 8.04 5.18
CA ARG A 170 28.43 8.53 5.59
C ARG A 170 29.18 8.94 4.33
N PRO A 171 29.84 10.10 4.31
CA PRO A 171 30.90 10.34 3.35
C PRO A 171 31.85 9.14 3.42
N TRP A 172 32.24 8.60 2.27
CA TRP A 172 33.27 7.57 2.19
C TRP A 172 34.59 8.14 2.71
N THR A 173 34.79 8.12 4.02
CA THR A 173 36.07 8.44 4.65
C THR A 173 36.56 7.17 5.34
N HIS A 174 37.39 6.44 4.59
CA HIS A 174 38.38 5.48 5.05
C HIS A 174 37.95 4.44 6.12
N GLY A 175 37.62 3.24 5.64
CA GLY A 175 38.31 2.01 6.07
C GLY A 175 38.03 1.45 7.47
N THR A 176 37.08 1.98 8.24
CA THR A 176 36.79 1.43 9.57
C THR A 176 35.30 1.06 9.67
N GLN A 177 34.98 -0.24 9.53
CA GLN A 177 33.71 -0.78 10.01
C GLN A 177 33.67 -0.62 11.53
N VAL A 178 32.67 0.09 12.04
CA VAL A 178 32.38 0.26 13.48
C VAL A 178 31.11 -0.56 13.76
N PRO A 179 30.99 -1.21 14.94
CA PRO A 179 30.30 -2.48 15.08
C PRO A 179 28.79 -2.37 14.85
N CYS A 180 28.25 -3.44 14.27
CA CYS A 180 26.82 -3.69 14.18
C CYS A 180 26.21 -3.48 15.56
N MET A 181 25.18 -2.62 15.64
CA MET A 181 24.43 -2.38 16.87
C MET A 181 23.95 -3.72 17.46
N PRO A 182 23.92 -3.89 18.79
CA PRO A 182 23.44 -5.11 19.39
C PRO A 182 22.03 -5.46 18.86
N ARG A 183 21.85 -6.62 18.21
CA ARG A 183 20.52 -7.12 17.80
C ARG A 183 19.75 -7.49 19.05
N TYR A 184 18.89 -6.60 19.53
CA TYR A 184 18.11 -6.85 20.75
C TYR A 184 17.02 -7.90 20.56
N TRP A 185 16.56 -8.09 19.32
CA TRP A 185 15.48 -8.99 18.94
C TRP A 185 15.78 -9.67 17.60
N ASP A 186 15.19 -10.83 17.32
CA ASP A 186 15.29 -11.55 16.05
C ASP A 186 14.11 -11.24 15.10
N GLU A 187 14.10 -11.91 13.94
CA GLU A 187 13.07 -11.76 12.90
C GLU A 187 11.65 -12.19 13.34
N TYR A 188 11.52 -12.88 14.47
CA TYR A 188 10.24 -13.27 15.09
C TYR A 188 9.84 -12.35 16.24
N GLY A 189 10.67 -11.35 16.56
CA GLY A 189 10.44 -10.45 17.68
C GLY A 189 10.74 -11.12 19.02
N ASP A 190 11.65 -12.10 19.07
CA ASP A 190 12.16 -12.69 20.31
C ASP A 190 13.49 -12.04 20.73
N PRO A 191 13.75 -11.81 22.02
CA PRO A 191 14.97 -11.13 22.46
C PRO A 191 16.22 -12.02 22.26
N VAL A 192 17.25 -11.48 21.60
CA VAL A 192 18.48 -12.24 21.23
C VAL A 192 19.59 -12.13 22.29
N TYR A 193 19.40 -11.30 23.33
CA TYR A 193 20.36 -11.18 24.43
C TYR A 193 20.01 -12.05 25.64
N PRO A 194 21.01 -12.65 26.32
CA PRO A 194 20.76 -13.32 27.58
C PRO A 194 20.31 -12.29 28.61
N VAL A 195 19.06 -12.43 29.07
CA VAL A 195 18.57 -11.72 30.25
C VAL A 195 19.36 -12.22 31.45
N PHE A 196 20.38 -11.47 31.88
CA PHE A 196 21.02 -11.72 33.16
C PHE A 196 19.97 -11.50 34.25
N ARG A 197 19.33 -12.57 34.72
CA ARG A 197 18.63 -12.55 36.00
C ARG A 197 19.70 -12.34 37.06
N LEU A 198 19.77 -11.14 37.64
CA LEU A 198 20.50 -10.92 38.87
C LEU A 198 19.90 -11.87 39.92
N ALA A 199 20.60 -12.98 40.16
CA ALA A 199 20.31 -13.87 41.27
C ALA A 199 20.43 -13.06 42.56
N GLY A 200 19.48 -13.28 43.46
CA GLY A 200 19.17 -12.44 44.61
C GLY A 200 20.38 -11.91 45.39
N LEU A 201 20.24 -10.66 45.83
CA LEU A 201 20.76 -10.19 47.11
C LEU A 201 20.19 -11.09 48.23
N GLY A 202 20.82 -12.25 48.40
CA GLY A 202 20.68 -13.08 49.57
C GLY A 202 21.47 -12.46 50.72
N SER A 203 20.73 -12.06 51.74
CA SER A 203 21.20 -11.53 53.02
C SER A 203 22.38 -12.33 53.59
N SER A 204 23.43 -11.63 54.01
CA SER A 204 24.48 -12.19 54.88
C SER A 204 24.29 -11.62 56.29
N VAL A 205 23.92 -12.54 57.19
CA VAL A 205 24.06 -12.60 58.66
C VAL A 205 24.18 -11.29 59.45
#